data_AF-A0A0D3JAJ5-F1
#
_entry.id   AF-A0A0D3JAJ5-F1
#
_cell.length_a   1.000
_cell.length_b   1.000
_cell.length_c   1.000
_cell.angle_alpha   90.00
_cell.angle_beta   90.00
_cell.angle_gamma   90.00
#
_symmetry.space_group_name_H-M   'P 1'
#
loop_
_entity.id
_entity.type
_entity.pdbx_description
1 polymer ?
#
loop_
_entity_poly.entity_id
_entity_poly.type
_entity_poly.pdbx_seq_one_letter_code
_entity_poly.pdbx_strand_id
1 'polypeptide(L)'
;MAFSARKRARTGEGGEEDEEPVPVADGFEAPIFGARIVGQVTTLALEGEDGPLSLGPVCVASDHAGAWYVATKDSLLHVSAAGRVRRVAALPASDEGYSAAASPDGSAVFVADYSNHKIRRVEVATGEVTTLAGSGEFGDADGVGDAAEFYSPTGIAISPDGALFVTDLDNDKIRRVEVATGAVTTLAGGGGAGDADGMGDAAQFYHPYGVAISPDGGALFVTHFHNHKLRRVEVATGAVTTLAGGGTMGSADGVGDAAQFYNPSGIAISPDGGALFVADYGNHKIRRVEVATGEVTTLAGSGADGDADGVGDAAQFSYPNGISISPDGSALFVADYENHKIRRVEVATGAVTTLAGGGGAGGADGVGDAAQFCCPIGIAISPDGGALFVADYGNHKIRRV
;
A
#
# COMPACT_ATOMS: atom_id res chain seq x y z
N MET A 1 -57.24 -1.38 78.39
CA MET A 1 -56.33 -1.54 77.24
C MET A 1 -54.98 -0.98 77.69
N ALA A 2 -54.16 -1.75 78.42
CA ALA A 2 -53.22 -2.77 77.93
C ALA A 2 -51.79 -2.20 77.77
N PHE A 3 -51.02 -2.29 78.88
CA PHE A 3 -49.56 -2.50 79.06
C PHE A 3 -48.53 -1.91 78.03
N SER A 4 -47.39 -1.26 78.37
CA SER A 4 -46.35 -1.45 79.42
C SER A 4 -45.38 -2.63 79.11
N ALA A 5 -44.03 -2.52 79.13
CA ALA A 5 -43.14 -1.40 79.50
C ALA A 5 -41.62 -1.63 79.21
N ARG A 6 -40.84 -0.52 79.23
CA ARG A 6 -39.43 -0.38 79.73
C ARG A 6 -38.20 -0.97 78.96
N LYS A 7 -37.18 -0.09 78.83
CA LYS A 7 -35.72 -0.26 79.10
C LYS A 7 -34.95 -1.51 78.56
N ARG A 8 -33.87 -1.27 77.80
CA ARG A 8 -32.44 -1.29 78.24
C ARG A 8 -31.47 -1.15 77.04
N ALA A 9 -30.23 -0.75 77.33
CA ALA A 9 -29.09 -0.90 76.43
C ALA A 9 -28.09 -1.90 77.04
N ARG A 10 -27.42 -2.73 76.21
CA ARG A 10 -26.00 -3.13 76.35
C ARG A 10 -25.52 -4.15 75.28
N THR A 11 -24.33 -3.87 74.72
CA THR A 11 -23.20 -4.76 74.35
C THR A 11 -23.43 -6.12 73.66
N GLY A 12 -22.74 -6.30 72.53
CA GLY A 12 -22.31 -7.60 72.00
C GLY A 12 -21.27 -7.40 70.88
N GLU A 13 -20.10 -8.03 70.99
CA GLU A 13 -19.08 -8.10 69.92
C GLU A 13 -19.33 -9.33 69.03
N GLY A 14 -18.87 -9.27 67.77
CA GLY A 14 -18.46 -10.46 67.01
C GLY A 14 -19.25 -10.76 65.72
N GLY A 15 -18.49 -11.01 64.64
CA GLY A 15 -18.85 -11.98 63.60
C GLY A 15 -19.39 -11.44 62.27
N GLU A 16 -18.46 -11.28 61.31
CA GLU A 16 -18.55 -11.65 59.88
C GLU A 16 -19.56 -10.98 58.90
N GLU A 17 -19.01 -10.72 57.70
CA GLU A 17 -19.63 -10.61 56.36
C GLU A 17 -20.62 -9.45 56.07
N ASP A 18 -20.10 -8.40 55.42
CA ASP A 18 -20.56 -7.88 54.11
C ASP A 18 -19.88 -6.51 53.83
N GLU A 19 -18.72 -6.49 53.14
CA GLU A 19 -18.17 -5.25 52.57
C GLU A 19 -18.47 -5.17 51.06
N GLU A 20 -18.99 -4.01 50.66
CA GLU A 20 -19.48 -3.70 49.31
C GLU A 20 -18.36 -3.72 48.26
N PRO A 21 -18.68 -3.99 46.97
CA PRO A 21 -17.67 -3.96 45.91
C PRO A 21 -17.05 -2.57 45.76
N VAL A 22 -15.73 -2.50 45.90
CA VAL A 22 -14.92 -1.30 45.67
C VAL A 22 -15.19 -0.76 44.26
N PRO A 23 -15.49 0.54 44.09
CA PRO A 23 -15.64 1.11 42.75
C PRO A 23 -14.30 1.02 42.01
N VAL A 24 -14.32 0.34 40.87
CA VAL A 24 -13.20 0.33 39.92
C VAL A 24 -12.93 1.77 39.52
N ALA A 25 -11.67 2.20 39.63
CA ALA A 25 -11.28 3.57 39.26
C ALA A 25 -11.70 3.85 37.82
N ASP A 26 -12.38 4.99 37.62
CA ASP A 26 -12.89 5.40 36.31
C ASP A 26 -11.77 5.33 35.26
N GLY A 27 -12.05 4.61 34.17
CA GLY A 27 -11.14 4.51 33.04
C GLY A 27 -10.82 5.91 32.52
N PHE A 28 -9.54 6.14 32.20
CA PHE A 28 -9.08 7.43 31.68
C PHE A 28 -9.61 7.64 30.25
N GLU A 29 -10.85 8.11 30.13
CA GLU A 29 -11.41 8.59 28.86
C GLU A 29 -10.63 9.83 28.43
N ALA A 30 -9.64 9.64 27.56
CA ALA A 30 -9.02 10.74 26.83
C ALA A 30 -10.06 11.29 25.83
N PRO A 31 -10.46 12.59 25.92
CA PRO A 31 -11.51 13.14 25.06
C PRO A 31 -10.96 13.41 23.66
N ILE A 32 -11.17 12.49 22.72
CA ILE A 32 -10.72 12.61 21.32
C ILE A 32 -11.69 13.46 20.47
N PHE A 33 -11.92 14.70 20.89
CA PHE A 33 -12.46 15.78 20.04
C PHE A 33 -11.52 16.99 20.06
N GLY A 34 -10.24 16.72 19.74
CA GLY A 34 -9.23 17.72 19.42
C GLY A 34 -9.01 17.83 17.91
N ALA A 35 -8.53 18.98 17.43
CA ALA A 35 -8.34 19.24 16.00
C ALA A 35 -7.40 18.22 15.33
N ARG A 36 -7.74 17.79 14.10
CA ARG A 36 -6.90 16.90 13.27
C ARG A 36 -5.62 17.66 12.88
N ILE A 37 -4.48 17.27 13.46
CA ILE A 37 -3.18 17.87 13.16
C ILE A 37 -2.67 17.27 11.84
N VAL A 38 -2.43 18.11 10.84
CA VAL A 38 -1.88 17.68 9.54
C VAL A 38 -0.40 17.32 9.71
N GLY A 39 0.02 16.18 9.13
CA GLY A 39 1.40 15.70 9.22
C GLY A 39 1.77 15.10 10.57
N GLN A 40 0.79 14.74 11.42
CA GLN A 40 1.06 14.05 12.68
C GLN A 40 1.41 12.59 12.41
N VAL A 41 2.70 12.26 12.47
CA VAL A 41 3.19 10.89 12.36
C VAL A 41 3.14 10.19 13.70
N THR A 42 2.37 9.12 13.74
CA THR A 42 2.41 8.13 14.82
C THR A 42 2.88 6.79 14.26
N THR A 43 3.96 6.25 14.82
CA THR A 43 4.23 4.81 14.79
C THR A 43 3.02 4.18 15.45
N LEU A 44 2.34 3.30 14.73
CA LEU A 44 1.33 2.47 15.38
C LEU A 44 2.02 1.62 16.44
N ALA A 45 1.50 1.62 17.66
CA ALA A 45 1.97 0.69 18.69
C ALA A 45 1.54 -0.73 18.27
N LEU A 46 2.48 -1.51 17.76
CA LEU A 46 2.25 -2.87 17.26
C LEU A 46 2.56 -3.89 18.36
N GLU A 47 1.90 -3.67 19.49
CA GLU A 47 1.71 -4.66 20.54
C GLU A 47 0.59 -5.60 20.08
N GLY A 48 0.95 -6.82 19.70
CA GLY A 48 -0.03 -7.91 19.67
C GLY A 48 -0.39 -8.31 21.10
N GLU A 49 -1.53 -8.97 21.29
CA GLU A 49 -1.89 -9.55 22.61
C GLU A 49 -0.82 -10.57 23.10
N ASP A 50 -0.03 -11.11 22.17
CA ASP A 50 1.10 -12.03 22.42
C ASP A 50 2.49 -11.34 22.54
N GLY A 51 2.57 -10.01 22.47
CA GLY A 51 3.82 -9.24 22.57
C GLY A 51 4.22 -8.43 21.32
N PRO A 52 5.48 -7.93 21.25
CA PRO A 52 5.92 -7.04 20.19
C PRO A 52 6.03 -7.76 18.84
N LEU A 53 5.41 -7.20 17.80
CA LEU A 53 5.42 -7.76 16.44
C LEU A 53 6.75 -7.48 15.72
N SER A 54 7.19 -8.41 14.85
CA SER A 54 8.45 -8.26 14.09
C SER A 54 8.18 -7.67 12.71
N LEU A 55 8.44 -6.37 12.58
CA LEU A 55 7.92 -5.54 11.51
C LEU A 55 8.89 -5.37 10.34
N GLY A 56 9.37 -6.46 9.72
CA GLY A 56 10.37 -6.40 8.65
C GLY A 56 9.92 -5.64 7.37
N PRO A 57 9.98 -6.23 6.16
CA PRO A 57 9.41 -5.57 4.99
C PRO A 57 7.90 -5.38 5.15
N VAL A 58 7.36 -4.29 4.60
CA VAL A 58 5.94 -3.96 4.78
C VAL A 58 5.30 -3.38 3.52
N CYS A 59 4.02 -3.67 3.32
CA CYS A 59 3.17 -2.99 2.36
C CYS A 59 1.81 -2.60 2.96
N VAL A 60 1.07 -1.77 2.23
CA VAL A 60 -0.17 -1.14 2.71
C VAL A 60 -1.21 -1.19 1.60
N ALA A 61 -2.45 -1.55 1.95
CA ALA A 61 -3.64 -1.44 1.11
C ALA A 61 -4.79 -0.76 1.88
N SER A 62 -5.81 -0.29 1.16
CA SER A 62 -7.09 0.17 1.71
C SER A 62 -8.25 -0.54 1.02
N ASP A 63 -9.31 -0.87 1.74
CA ASP A 63 -10.59 -1.27 1.11
C ASP A 63 -11.42 -0.04 0.70
N HIS A 64 -12.56 -0.26 0.05
CA HIS A 64 -13.52 0.82 -0.24
C HIS A 64 -14.37 1.23 0.99
N ALA A 65 -14.30 0.50 2.10
CA ALA A 65 -15.10 0.74 3.31
C ALA A 65 -14.44 1.73 4.29
N GLY A 66 -13.17 2.06 4.10
CA GLY A 66 -12.43 3.04 4.92
C GLY A 66 -11.46 2.41 5.92
N ALA A 67 -11.20 1.10 5.83
CA ALA A 67 -10.17 0.44 6.62
C ALA A 67 -8.88 0.26 5.82
N TRP A 68 -7.77 0.13 6.55
CA TRP A 68 -6.45 -0.12 5.99
C TRP A 68 -5.92 -1.47 6.44
N TYR A 69 -5.15 -2.07 5.55
CA TYR A 69 -4.53 -3.37 5.74
C TYR A 69 -3.05 -3.28 5.51
N VAL A 70 -2.31 -3.93 6.38
CA VAL A 70 -0.87 -3.71 6.45
C VAL A 70 -0.18 -5.05 6.63
N ALA A 71 0.49 -5.52 5.58
CA ALA A 71 1.19 -6.80 5.57
C ALA A 71 2.66 -6.55 5.87
N THR A 72 3.05 -6.92 7.09
CA THR A 72 4.42 -6.91 7.63
C THR A 72 5.05 -8.29 7.45
N LYS A 73 6.37 -8.39 7.66
CA LYS A 73 7.13 -9.64 7.70
C LYS A 73 6.37 -10.84 8.27
N ASP A 74 5.73 -10.72 9.44
CA ASP A 74 5.11 -11.86 10.14
C ASP A 74 3.61 -11.69 10.45
N SER A 75 2.99 -10.61 9.97
CA SER A 75 1.63 -10.23 10.38
C SER A 75 0.87 -9.40 9.36
N LEU A 76 -0.43 -9.71 9.16
CA LEU A 76 -1.36 -8.73 8.63
C LEU A 76 -2.05 -7.99 9.77
N LEU A 77 -2.15 -6.67 9.64
CA LEU A 77 -2.84 -5.78 10.57
C LEU A 77 -4.04 -5.15 9.87
N HIS A 78 -5.10 -4.87 10.62
CA HIS A 78 -6.23 -4.04 10.18
C HIS A 78 -6.23 -2.79 11.04
N VAL A 79 -6.27 -1.64 10.40
CA VAL A 79 -6.47 -0.34 11.04
C VAL A 79 -7.84 0.17 10.65
N SER A 80 -8.69 0.43 11.65
CA SER A 80 -10.00 1.06 11.41
C SER A 80 -9.84 2.55 11.09
N ALA A 81 -10.84 3.14 10.43
CA ALA A 81 -10.92 4.59 10.18
C ALA A 81 -10.65 5.46 11.45
N ALA A 82 -11.00 4.95 12.64
CA ALA A 82 -10.74 5.60 13.93
C ALA A 82 -9.29 5.47 14.44
N GLY A 83 -8.37 4.92 13.64
CA GLY A 83 -6.97 4.69 13.98
C GLY A 83 -6.71 3.51 14.92
N ARG A 84 -7.72 2.69 15.24
CA ARG A 84 -7.52 1.50 16.09
C ARG A 84 -6.91 0.38 15.27
N VAL A 85 -5.80 -0.15 15.77
CA VAL A 85 -5.07 -1.26 15.15
C VAL A 85 -5.43 -2.56 15.84
N ARG A 86 -5.54 -3.64 15.06
CA ARG A 86 -5.45 -5.00 15.57
C ARG A 86 -4.57 -5.84 14.64
N ARG A 87 -3.90 -6.84 15.19
CA ARG A 87 -3.43 -7.96 14.36
C ARG A 87 -4.68 -8.62 13.77
N VAL A 88 -4.72 -8.74 12.45
CA VAL A 88 -5.67 -9.63 11.77
C VAL A 88 -5.10 -11.02 11.85
N ALA A 89 -3.87 -11.21 11.39
CA ALA A 89 -3.32 -12.54 11.18
C ALA A 89 -1.81 -12.62 11.37
N ALA A 90 -1.28 -13.85 11.50
CA ALA A 90 0.14 -14.14 11.39
C ALA A 90 0.49 -14.58 9.96
N LEU A 91 1.35 -13.84 9.28
CA LEU A 91 1.91 -14.19 7.98
C LEU A 91 3.18 -15.05 8.17
N PRO A 92 3.57 -15.88 7.19
CA PRO A 92 4.90 -16.48 7.19
C PRO A 92 5.96 -15.38 7.04
N ALA A 93 7.10 -15.54 7.72
CA ALA A 93 8.21 -14.59 7.63
C ALA A 93 8.73 -14.44 6.19
N SER A 94 8.87 -13.20 5.70
CA SER A 94 9.73 -12.84 4.56
C SER A 94 10.86 -11.89 4.97
N ASP A 95 11.83 -11.70 4.06
CA ASP A 95 12.93 -10.75 4.23
C ASP A 95 12.93 -9.60 3.20
N GLU A 96 12.05 -9.63 2.18
CA GLU A 96 11.87 -8.51 1.22
C GLU A 96 10.41 -8.07 0.99
N GLY A 97 10.25 -6.88 0.40
CA GLY A 97 9.03 -6.05 0.38
C GLY A 97 7.89 -6.54 -0.50
N TYR A 98 6.67 -6.27 -0.04
CA TYR A 98 5.43 -6.77 -0.63
C TYR A 98 4.65 -5.70 -1.42
N SER A 99 3.60 -6.12 -2.11
CA SER A 99 2.42 -5.27 -2.38
C SER A 99 1.15 -5.98 -1.88
N ALA A 100 0.09 -5.21 -1.62
CA ALA A 100 -1.19 -5.75 -1.18
C ALA A 100 -2.37 -5.05 -1.86
N ALA A 101 -3.47 -5.79 -2.01
CA ALA A 101 -4.76 -5.28 -2.45
C ALA A 101 -5.86 -5.80 -1.52
N ALA A 102 -6.74 -4.92 -1.06
CA ALA A 102 -7.93 -5.33 -0.29
C ALA A 102 -9.10 -5.62 -1.25
N SER A 103 -9.95 -6.59 -0.92
CA SER A 103 -11.14 -6.88 -1.71
C SER A 103 -12.08 -5.66 -1.78
N PRO A 104 -12.88 -5.50 -2.85
CA PRO A 104 -13.78 -4.36 -2.99
C PRO A 104 -14.79 -4.19 -1.82
N ASP A 105 -15.14 -5.29 -1.15
CA ASP A 105 -16.03 -5.32 0.02
C ASP A 105 -15.29 -5.25 1.37
N GLY A 106 -13.95 -5.21 1.39
CA GLY A 106 -13.13 -5.22 2.60
C GLY A 106 -13.15 -6.54 3.39
N SER A 107 -13.70 -7.62 2.83
CA SER A 107 -13.75 -8.94 3.50
C SER A 107 -12.39 -9.65 3.56
N ALA A 108 -11.52 -9.42 2.58
CA ALA A 108 -10.24 -10.10 2.43
C ALA A 108 -9.11 -9.16 1.98
N VAL A 109 -7.87 -9.59 2.20
CA VAL A 109 -6.67 -8.92 1.72
C VAL A 109 -5.77 -9.92 1.00
N PHE A 110 -5.28 -9.51 -0.15
CA PHE A 110 -4.35 -10.27 -0.96
C PHE A 110 -2.96 -9.66 -0.83
N VAL A 111 -1.95 -10.50 -0.60
CA VAL A 111 -0.55 -10.08 -0.44
C VAL A 111 0.29 -10.85 -1.44
N ALA A 112 1.07 -10.13 -2.25
CA ALA A 112 2.12 -10.70 -3.06
C ALA A 112 3.33 -10.98 -2.16
N ASP A 113 3.54 -12.24 -1.82
CA ASP A 113 4.57 -12.72 -0.88
C ASP A 113 5.85 -13.03 -1.67
N TYR A 114 6.57 -11.95 -1.98
CA TYR A 114 7.76 -11.90 -2.84
C TYR A 114 8.75 -13.06 -2.58
N SER A 115 9.33 -13.11 -1.37
CA SER A 115 10.37 -14.08 -1.02
C SER A 115 9.87 -15.53 -0.92
N ASN A 116 8.58 -15.75 -0.69
CA ASN A 116 7.98 -17.09 -0.58
C ASN A 116 7.22 -17.51 -1.86
N HIS A 117 7.32 -16.72 -2.94
CA HIS A 117 6.76 -17.01 -4.26
C HIS A 117 5.27 -17.41 -4.24
N LYS A 118 4.48 -16.68 -3.45
CA LYS A 118 3.07 -16.98 -3.15
C LYS A 118 2.18 -15.76 -3.24
N ILE A 119 0.90 -16.01 -3.45
CA ILE A 119 -0.17 -15.05 -3.17
C ILE A 119 -0.89 -15.50 -1.91
N ARG A 120 -0.85 -14.68 -0.86
CA ARG A 120 -1.59 -14.93 0.38
C ARG A 120 -2.98 -14.32 0.26
N ARG A 121 -3.98 -15.00 0.83
CA ARG A 121 -5.29 -14.43 1.14
C ARG A 121 -5.43 -14.39 2.65
N VAL A 122 -5.90 -13.27 3.17
CA VAL A 122 -6.18 -13.09 4.59
C VAL A 122 -7.62 -12.67 4.77
N GLU A 123 -8.38 -13.46 5.53
CA GLU A 123 -9.74 -13.11 5.91
C GLU A 123 -9.74 -12.05 7.00
N VAL A 124 -10.32 -10.89 6.71
CA VAL A 124 -10.30 -9.74 7.63
C VAL A 124 -11.08 -10.06 8.90
N ALA A 125 -12.25 -10.68 8.77
CA ALA A 125 -13.14 -10.94 9.89
C ALA A 125 -12.58 -11.97 10.89
N THR A 126 -11.90 -13.02 10.41
CA THR A 126 -11.43 -14.14 11.25
C THR A 126 -9.95 -14.07 11.59
N GLY A 127 -9.13 -13.40 10.78
CA GLY A 127 -7.68 -13.46 10.93
C GLY A 127 -7.02 -14.67 10.26
N GLU A 128 -7.75 -15.42 9.43
CA GLU A 128 -7.23 -16.62 8.79
C GLU A 128 -6.32 -16.26 7.61
N VAL A 129 -5.06 -16.71 7.62
CA VAL A 129 -4.18 -16.67 6.44
C VAL A 129 -4.24 -18.01 5.70
N THR A 130 -4.58 -17.94 4.43
CA THR A 130 -4.43 -19.04 3.48
C THR A 130 -3.41 -18.69 2.40
N THR A 131 -2.84 -19.71 1.76
CA THR A 131 -2.19 -19.56 0.46
C THR A 131 -3.31 -19.57 -0.57
N LEU A 132 -3.51 -18.48 -1.31
CA LEU A 132 -4.48 -18.44 -2.42
C LEU A 132 -3.89 -19.17 -3.64
N ALA A 133 -2.61 -18.93 -3.92
CA ALA A 133 -1.87 -19.60 -4.98
C ALA A 133 -0.34 -19.55 -4.71
N GLY A 134 0.41 -20.42 -5.39
CA GLY A 134 1.87 -20.51 -5.34
C GLY A 134 2.38 -21.74 -4.58
N SER A 135 3.17 -22.58 -5.24
CA SER A 135 3.84 -23.75 -4.65
C SER A 135 4.82 -23.35 -3.54
N GLY A 136 5.53 -22.23 -3.73
CA GLY A 136 6.63 -21.74 -2.88
C GLY A 136 8.01 -22.00 -3.47
N GLU A 137 8.10 -22.82 -4.52
CA GLU A 137 9.27 -22.91 -5.39
C GLU A 137 9.18 -21.82 -6.47
N PHE A 138 10.32 -21.40 -7.01
CA PHE A 138 10.36 -20.47 -8.14
C PHE A 138 9.97 -21.21 -9.42
N GLY A 139 9.07 -20.63 -10.20
CA GLY A 139 8.58 -21.20 -11.46
C GLY A 139 7.44 -20.38 -12.04
N ASP A 140 6.99 -20.71 -13.24
CA ASP A 140 6.03 -19.90 -14.01
C ASP A 140 4.73 -20.64 -14.37
N ALA A 141 4.52 -21.82 -13.76
CA ALA A 141 3.40 -22.71 -14.04
C ALA A 141 2.04 -22.09 -13.71
N ASP A 142 1.09 -22.22 -14.64
CA ASP A 142 -0.33 -21.98 -14.41
C ASP A 142 -0.97 -23.21 -13.75
N GLY A 143 -1.94 -23.01 -12.86
CA GLY A 143 -2.50 -24.08 -12.04
C GLY A 143 -3.52 -23.57 -11.03
N VAL A 144 -3.89 -24.39 -10.06
CA VAL A 144 -4.80 -24.02 -8.96
C VAL A 144 -4.07 -24.20 -7.64
N GLY A 145 -4.09 -23.19 -6.77
CA GLY A 145 -3.47 -23.27 -5.44
C GLY A 145 -1.96 -23.49 -5.52
N ASP A 146 -1.49 -24.57 -4.92
CA ASP A 146 -0.07 -24.97 -4.87
C ASP A 146 0.47 -25.58 -6.17
N ALA A 147 -0.40 -25.91 -7.15
CA ALA A 147 0.01 -26.32 -8.48
C ALA A 147 0.40 -25.15 -9.41
N ALA A 148 0.11 -23.91 -9.01
CA ALA A 148 0.62 -22.72 -9.68
C ALA A 148 1.95 -22.27 -9.08
N GLU A 149 2.83 -21.70 -9.88
CA GLU A 149 4.15 -21.22 -9.46
C GLU A 149 4.31 -19.74 -9.83
N PHE A 150 5.07 -19.01 -9.02
CA PHE A 150 5.46 -17.62 -9.24
C PHE A 150 6.98 -17.50 -9.07
N TYR A 151 7.55 -16.39 -9.51
CA TYR A 151 8.92 -16.03 -9.17
C TYR A 151 8.94 -14.54 -8.81
N SER A 152 9.10 -14.29 -7.50
CA SER A 152 9.20 -12.94 -6.94
C SER A 152 8.00 -12.03 -7.28
N PRO A 153 6.75 -12.42 -6.96
CA PRO A 153 5.58 -11.60 -7.25
C PRO A 153 5.64 -10.27 -6.50
N THR A 154 5.39 -9.15 -7.20
CA THR A 154 5.57 -7.79 -6.67
C THR A 154 4.26 -7.00 -6.63
N GLY A 155 3.94 -6.28 -7.70
CA GLY A 155 2.72 -5.47 -7.82
C GLY A 155 1.47 -6.33 -7.85
N ILE A 156 0.42 -5.83 -7.21
CA ILE A 156 -0.88 -6.51 -7.13
C ILE A 156 -2.00 -5.48 -7.28
N ALA A 157 -2.98 -5.80 -8.12
CA ALA A 157 -4.18 -4.98 -8.33
C ALA A 157 -5.41 -5.87 -8.34
N ILE A 158 -6.54 -5.36 -7.87
CA ILE A 158 -7.83 -6.06 -7.88
C ILE A 158 -8.86 -5.21 -8.64
N SER A 159 -9.59 -5.85 -9.55
CA SER A 159 -10.67 -5.20 -10.29
C SER A 159 -11.91 -4.97 -9.40
N PRO A 160 -12.83 -4.08 -9.80
CA PRO A 160 -14.12 -3.90 -9.12
C PRO A 160 -14.98 -5.17 -9.03
N ASP A 161 -14.79 -6.14 -9.93
CA ASP A 161 -15.46 -7.46 -9.91
C ASP A 161 -14.71 -8.53 -9.11
N GLY A 162 -13.56 -8.19 -8.50
CA GLY A 162 -12.81 -9.06 -7.59
C GLY A 162 -11.79 -10.00 -8.26
N ALA A 163 -11.50 -9.85 -9.55
CA ALA A 163 -10.38 -10.54 -10.18
C ALA A 163 -9.04 -9.90 -9.78
N LEU A 164 -8.05 -10.74 -9.45
CA LEU A 164 -6.77 -10.32 -8.93
C LEU A 164 -5.70 -10.42 -10.03
N PHE A 165 -4.83 -9.42 -10.13
CA PHE A 165 -3.77 -9.33 -11.13
C PHE A 165 -2.44 -9.08 -10.44
N VAL A 166 -1.40 -9.78 -10.87
CA VAL A 166 -0.08 -9.81 -10.24
C VAL A 166 0.99 -9.57 -11.29
N THR A 167 1.97 -8.71 -11.00
CA THR A 167 3.23 -8.68 -11.73
C THR A 167 4.19 -9.70 -11.12
N ASP A 168 4.55 -10.70 -11.93
CA ASP A 168 5.37 -11.83 -11.57
C ASP A 168 6.78 -11.53 -12.08
N LEU A 169 7.55 -10.84 -11.22
CA LEU A 169 8.66 -9.94 -11.60
C LEU A 169 9.74 -10.67 -12.40
N ASP A 170 10.29 -11.72 -11.80
CA ASP A 170 11.46 -12.45 -12.33
C ASP A 170 11.04 -13.50 -13.38
N ASN A 171 9.73 -13.70 -13.55
CA ASN A 171 9.12 -14.48 -14.64
C ASN A 171 8.72 -13.62 -15.86
N ASP A 172 8.91 -12.29 -15.82
CA ASP A 172 8.51 -11.38 -16.90
C ASP A 172 7.03 -11.51 -17.34
N LYS A 173 6.12 -11.71 -16.38
CA LYS A 173 4.71 -12.03 -16.63
C LYS A 173 3.72 -11.15 -15.89
N ILE A 174 2.53 -11.03 -16.47
CA ILE A 174 1.30 -10.57 -15.81
C ILE A 174 0.42 -11.79 -15.59
N ARG A 175 0.16 -12.14 -14.33
CA ARG A 175 -0.66 -13.29 -13.94
C ARG A 175 -2.03 -12.80 -13.46
N ARG A 176 -3.09 -13.55 -13.80
CA ARG A 176 -4.44 -13.37 -13.28
C ARG A 176 -4.73 -14.49 -12.30
N VAL A 177 -5.30 -14.15 -11.14
CA VAL A 177 -5.69 -15.08 -10.08
C VAL A 177 -7.19 -14.95 -9.81
N GLU A 178 -7.91 -16.07 -9.86
CA GLU A 178 -9.31 -16.15 -9.48
C GLU A 178 -9.42 -16.32 -7.96
N VAL A 179 -9.85 -15.28 -7.24
CA VAL A 179 -9.96 -15.23 -5.78
C VAL A 179 -10.83 -16.34 -5.18
N ALA A 180 -11.85 -16.79 -5.92
CA ALA A 180 -12.79 -17.81 -5.46
C ALA A 180 -12.22 -19.24 -5.48
N THR A 181 -11.26 -19.53 -6.36
CA THR A 181 -10.77 -20.90 -6.63
C THR A 181 -9.27 -21.06 -6.36
N GLY A 182 -8.51 -19.97 -6.36
CA GLY A 182 -7.04 -20.01 -6.38
C GLY A 182 -6.47 -20.38 -7.75
N ALA A 183 -7.27 -20.36 -8.82
CA ALA A 183 -6.79 -20.61 -10.18
C ALA A 183 -5.92 -19.44 -10.69
N VAL A 184 -4.73 -19.77 -11.19
CA VAL A 184 -3.77 -18.84 -11.80
C VAL A 184 -3.66 -19.12 -13.28
N THR A 185 -3.75 -18.07 -14.09
CA THR A 185 -3.52 -18.09 -15.52
C THR A 185 -2.59 -16.95 -15.93
N THR A 186 -1.67 -17.19 -16.86
CA THR A 186 -0.85 -16.14 -17.46
C THR A 186 -1.74 -15.29 -18.37
N LEU A 187 -1.89 -14.00 -18.06
CA LEU A 187 -2.66 -13.05 -18.86
C LEU A 187 -1.82 -12.52 -20.03
N ALA A 188 -0.56 -12.20 -19.77
CA ALA A 188 0.40 -11.76 -20.78
C ALA A 188 1.84 -12.00 -20.32
N GLY A 189 2.76 -12.11 -21.29
CA GLY A 189 4.19 -12.35 -21.06
C GLY A 189 4.62 -13.77 -21.42
N GLY A 190 5.51 -13.91 -22.39
CA GLY A 190 6.07 -15.21 -22.81
C GLY A 190 7.15 -15.80 -21.91
N GLY A 191 7.49 -15.16 -20.77
CA GLY A 191 8.54 -15.63 -19.85
C GLY A 191 9.97 -15.33 -20.28
N GLY A 192 10.18 -14.37 -21.19
CA GLY A 192 11.50 -13.98 -21.66
C GLY A 192 11.66 -12.46 -21.77
N ALA A 193 12.70 -11.96 -21.11
CA ALA A 193 13.10 -10.56 -21.06
C ALA A 193 13.08 -9.88 -22.44
N GLY A 194 12.22 -8.86 -22.58
CA GLY A 194 12.06 -8.07 -23.80
C GLY A 194 10.95 -7.04 -23.68
N ASP A 195 10.64 -6.34 -24.77
CA ASP A 195 9.66 -5.25 -24.80
C ASP A 195 8.65 -5.34 -25.96
N ALA A 196 8.57 -6.47 -26.65
CA ALA A 196 7.61 -6.68 -27.74
C ALA A 196 6.15 -6.47 -27.29
N ASP A 197 5.42 -5.62 -28.00
CA ASP A 197 3.95 -5.56 -27.93
C ASP A 197 3.35 -6.82 -28.58
N GLY A 198 2.20 -7.29 -28.10
CA GLY A 198 1.64 -8.57 -28.55
C GLY A 198 0.39 -9.01 -27.79
N MET A 199 -0.10 -10.20 -28.12
CA MET A 199 -1.25 -10.82 -27.47
C MET A 199 -0.76 -11.99 -26.62
N GLY A 200 -1.07 -12.00 -25.32
CA GLY A 200 -0.74 -13.12 -24.42
C GLY A 200 0.77 -13.37 -24.32
N ASP A 201 1.20 -14.57 -24.69
CA ASP A 201 2.59 -15.04 -24.67
C ASP A 201 3.47 -14.39 -25.76
N ALA A 202 2.88 -13.83 -26.81
CA ALA A 202 3.61 -13.08 -27.83
C ALA A 202 4.09 -11.69 -27.34
N ALA A 203 3.51 -11.17 -26.25
CA ALA A 203 4.02 -9.99 -25.58
C ALA A 203 5.22 -10.34 -24.68
N GLN A 204 6.19 -9.44 -24.60
CA GLN A 204 7.35 -9.59 -23.73
C GLN A 204 7.37 -8.52 -22.65
N PHE A 205 7.88 -8.89 -21.48
CA PHE A 205 8.24 -7.94 -20.44
C PHE A 205 9.69 -8.10 -20.01
N TYR A 206 10.23 -7.13 -19.27
CA TYR A 206 11.46 -7.26 -18.50
C TYR A 206 11.23 -6.56 -17.16
N HIS A 207 11.04 -7.35 -16.11
CA HIS A 207 10.70 -6.95 -14.74
C HIS A 207 9.50 -5.95 -14.67
N PRO A 208 8.26 -6.42 -14.92
CA PRO A 208 7.06 -5.63 -14.66
C PRO A 208 6.89 -5.39 -13.14
N TYR A 209 6.72 -4.13 -12.71
CA TYR A 209 6.86 -3.75 -11.30
C TYR A 209 5.55 -3.26 -10.64
N GLY A 210 5.18 -1.99 -10.86
CA GLY A 210 3.92 -1.42 -10.42
C GLY A 210 2.78 -1.77 -11.39
N VAL A 211 1.59 -2.01 -10.85
CA VAL A 211 0.36 -2.24 -11.63
C VAL A 211 -0.81 -1.45 -11.04
N ALA A 212 -1.55 -0.77 -11.91
CA ALA A 212 -2.84 -0.16 -11.62
C ALA A 212 -3.91 -0.75 -12.57
N ILE A 213 -5.18 -0.72 -12.17
CA ILE A 213 -6.31 -1.17 -12.99
C ILE A 213 -7.27 -0.02 -13.25
N SER A 214 -7.89 0.02 -14.43
CA SER A 214 -8.89 1.02 -14.77
C SER A 214 -10.14 0.92 -13.88
N PRO A 215 -10.86 2.02 -13.60
CA PRO A 215 -12.07 2.00 -12.76
C PRO A 215 -13.21 1.12 -13.30
N ASP A 216 -13.19 0.74 -14.58
CA ASP A 216 -14.12 -0.19 -15.21
C ASP A 216 -13.63 -1.66 -15.21
N GLY A 217 -12.42 -1.93 -14.71
CA GLY A 217 -11.78 -3.25 -14.74
C GLY A 217 -11.27 -3.71 -16.11
N GLY A 218 -11.40 -2.90 -17.16
CA GLY A 218 -11.11 -3.30 -18.55
C GLY A 218 -9.63 -3.40 -18.91
N ALA A 219 -8.75 -2.60 -18.28
CA ALA A 219 -7.34 -2.54 -18.62
C ALA A 219 -6.43 -2.39 -17.38
N LEU A 220 -5.27 -3.04 -17.43
CA LEU A 220 -4.16 -2.82 -16.52
C LEU A 220 -3.17 -1.81 -17.12
N PHE A 221 -2.53 -1.04 -16.25
CA PHE A 221 -1.41 -0.17 -16.57
C PHE A 221 -0.22 -0.59 -15.74
N VAL A 222 0.88 -0.98 -16.40
CA VAL A 222 2.04 -1.60 -15.78
C VAL A 222 3.28 -0.74 -16.03
N THR A 223 4.03 -0.44 -14.97
CA THR A 223 5.35 0.19 -15.09
C THR A 223 6.39 -0.86 -15.47
N HIS A 224 7.10 -0.59 -16.56
CA HIS A 224 8.01 -1.55 -17.16
C HIS A 224 9.45 -1.20 -16.78
N PHE A 225 9.83 -1.55 -15.56
CA PHE A 225 10.95 -0.93 -14.84
C PHE A 225 12.24 -0.92 -15.66
N HIS A 226 12.76 -2.09 -16.04
CA HIS A 226 14.03 -2.19 -16.77
C HIS A 226 13.94 -1.84 -18.27
N ASN A 227 12.74 -1.77 -18.84
CA ASN A 227 12.54 -1.29 -20.21
C ASN A 227 12.22 0.20 -20.28
N HIS A 228 12.02 0.89 -19.16
CA HIS A 228 11.75 2.34 -19.12
C HIS A 228 10.48 2.77 -19.87
N LYS A 229 9.42 1.96 -19.80
CA LYS A 229 8.12 2.18 -20.48
C LYS A 229 6.93 2.10 -19.52
N LEU A 230 5.77 2.51 -20.01
CA LEU A 230 4.45 2.15 -19.48
C LEU A 230 3.72 1.25 -20.48
N ARG A 231 3.08 0.19 -19.97
CA ARG A 231 2.37 -0.81 -20.77
C ARG A 231 0.89 -0.79 -20.40
N ARG A 232 0.03 -0.88 -21.40
CA ARG A 232 -1.41 -1.10 -21.24
C ARG A 232 -1.72 -2.56 -21.60
N VAL A 233 -2.43 -3.27 -20.73
CA VAL A 233 -2.83 -4.68 -20.93
C VAL A 233 -4.35 -4.78 -20.87
N GLU A 234 -4.98 -5.19 -21.96
CA GLU A 234 -6.43 -5.40 -22.01
C GLU A 234 -6.81 -6.66 -21.22
N VAL A 235 -7.61 -6.54 -20.17
CA VAL A 235 -7.94 -7.65 -19.24
C VAL A 235 -8.71 -8.77 -19.94
N ALA A 236 -9.57 -8.43 -20.90
CA ALA A 236 -10.41 -9.40 -21.60
C ALA A 236 -9.66 -10.27 -22.63
N THR A 237 -8.45 -9.85 -23.06
CA THR A 237 -7.72 -10.48 -24.17
C THR A 237 -6.28 -10.82 -23.85
N GLY A 238 -5.63 -10.13 -22.90
CA GLY A 238 -4.18 -10.20 -22.73
C GLY A 238 -3.41 -9.44 -23.81
N ALA A 239 -4.06 -8.56 -24.58
CA ALA A 239 -3.38 -7.71 -25.55
C ALA A 239 -2.58 -6.62 -24.84
N VAL A 240 -1.27 -6.55 -25.13
CA VAL A 240 -0.31 -5.60 -24.55
C VAL A 240 0.09 -4.60 -25.62
N THR A 241 -0.03 -3.30 -25.28
CA THR A 241 0.52 -2.20 -26.08
C THR A 241 1.40 -1.29 -25.22
N THR A 242 2.45 -0.73 -25.81
CA THR A 242 3.20 0.37 -25.21
C THR A 242 2.32 1.62 -25.18
N LEU A 243 2.10 2.17 -23.98
CA LEU A 243 1.30 3.39 -23.79
C LEU A 243 2.18 4.64 -23.92
N ALA A 244 3.37 4.61 -23.31
CA ALA A 244 4.36 5.68 -23.38
C ALA A 244 5.76 5.16 -23.02
N GLY A 245 6.80 5.85 -23.48
CA GLY A 245 8.19 5.51 -23.23
C GLY A 245 8.79 4.67 -24.36
N GLY A 246 9.70 5.26 -25.15
CA GLY A 246 10.32 4.60 -26.30
C GLY A 246 11.41 3.57 -25.99
N GLY A 247 11.63 3.21 -24.72
CA GLY A 247 12.65 2.24 -24.30
C GLY A 247 14.05 2.81 -24.04
N THR A 248 14.27 4.09 -24.34
CA THR A 248 15.53 4.79 -24.03
C THR A 248 15.42 5.48 -22.68
N MET A 249 16.38 5.23 -21.77
CA MET A 249 16.43 5.93 -20.49
C MET A 249 16.61 7.44 -20.68
N GLY A 250 15.85 8.23 -19.93
CA GLY A 250 15.88 9.70 -19.98
C GLY A 250 14.60 10.29 -19.41
N SER A 251 14.48 11.62 -19.38
CA SER A 251 13.36 12.32 -18.72
C SER A 251 12.53 13.20 -19.67
N ALA A 252 12.59 12.96 -20.97
CA ALA A 252 11.85 13.75 -21.95
C ALA A 252 10.32 13.58 -21.78
N ASP A 253 9.61 14.71 -21.76
CA ASP A 253 8.16 14.77 -21.96
C ASP A 253 7.83 14.60 -23.45
N GLY A 254 6.65 14.07 -23.77
CA GLY A 254 6.27 13.74 -25.14
C GLY A 254 5.09 12.77 -25.22
N VAL A 255 4.70 12.39 -26.43
CA VAL A 255 3.57 11.46 -26.68
C VAL A 255 4.09 10.10 -27.10
N GLY A 256 3.61 9.03 -26.47
CA GLY A 256 3.98 7.65 -26.80
C GLY A 256 5.48 7.40 -26.66
N ASP A 257 6.11 6.86 -27.71
CA ASP A 257 7.55 6.55 -27.74
C ASP A 257 8.47 7.78 -27.67
N ALA A 258 7.96 8.99 -27.90
CA ALA A 258 8.75 10.22 -27.79
C ALA A 258 9.03 10.60 -26.33
N ALA A 259 8.20 10.14 -25.38
CA ALA A 259 8.47 10.27 -23.96
C ALA A 259 9.61 9.32 -23.53
N GLN A 260 10.32 9.70 -22.48
CA GLN A 260 11.33 8.87 -21.84
C GLN A 260 11.09 8.81 -20.33
N PHE A 261 11.39 7.65 -19.74
CA PHE A 261 11.41 7.40 -18.30
C PHE A 261 12.78 6.85 -17.91
N TYR A 262 13.04 6.70 -16.62
CA TYR A 262 14.18 5.94 -16.10
C TYR A 262 13.72 5.14 -14.88
N ASN A 263 13.53 3.83 -15.11
CA ASN A 263 13.05 2.87 -14.11
C ASN A 263 11.72 3.28 -13.44
N PRO A 264 10.62 3.53 -14.19
CA PRO A 264 9.34 3.89 -13.60
C PRO A 264 8.86 2.80 -12.62
N SER A 265 8.42 3.20 -11.43
CA SER A 265 8.17 2.29 -10.29
C SER A 265 6.72 2.31 -9.80
N GLY A 266 6.35 3.19 -8.87
CA GLY A 266 4.96 3.35 -8.43
C GLY A 266 4.07 3.95 -9.51
N ILE A 267 2.82 3.50 -9.55
CA ILE A 267 1.79 3.99 -10.46
C ILE A 267 0.44 4.08 -9.76
N ALA A 268 -0.25 5.21 -9.94
CA ALA A 268 -1.63 5.43 -9.53
C ALA A 268 -2.46 5.90 -10.73
N ILE A 269 -3.76 5.62 -10.74
CA ILE A 269 -4.69 6.09 -11.76
C ILE A 269 -5.70 7.07 -11.14
N SER A 270 -6.08 8.10 -11.89
CA SER A 270 -7.14 9.04 -11.48
C SER A 270 -8.48 8.32 -11.27
N PRO A 271 -9.35 8.81 -10.36
CA PRO A 271 -10.66 8.20 -10.10
C PRO A 271 -11.58 8.09 -11.32
N ASP A 272 -11.38 8.95 -12.34
CA ASP A 272 -12.11 8.93 -13.61
C ASP A 272 -11.45 8.04 -14.69
N GLY A 273 -10.26 7.48 -14.43
CA GLY A 273 -9.49 6.68 -15.37
C GLY A 273 -8.78 7.46 -16.49
N GLY A 274 -8.86 8.81 -16.49
CA GLY A 274 -8.34 9.64 -17.57
C GLY A 274 -6.81 9.77 -17.58
N ALA A 275 -6.16 9.77 -16.42
CA ALA A 275 -4.73 9.99 -16.27
C ALA A 275 -4.06 9.02 -15.28
N LEU A 276 -2.81 8.67 -15.57
CA LEU A 276 -1.91 7.95 -14.69
C LEU A 276 -0.91 8.92 -14.06
N PHE A 277 -0.45 8.59 -12.86
CA PHE A 277 0.61 9.30 -12.14
C PHE A 277 1.69 8.30 -11.78
N VAL A 278 2.92 8.59 -12.19
CA VAL A 278 4.04 7.64 -12.16
C VAL A 278 5.21 8.24 -11.42
N ALA A 279 5.76 7.46 -10.49
CA ALA A 279 7.04 7.75 -9.87
C ALA A 279 8.17 7.29 -10.80
N ASP A 280 8.80 8.27 -11.45
CA ASP A 280 9.87 8.08 -12.41
C ASP A 280 11.21 8.06 -11.65
N TYR A 281 11.43 6.92 -10.98
CA TYR A 281 12.38 6.66 -9.90
C TYR A 281 13.78 7.22 -10.20
N GLY A 282 14.41 6.78 -11.29
CA GLY A 282 15.77 7.18 -11.66
C GLY A 282 15.88 8.62 -12.17
N ASN A 283 14.76 9.27 -12.47
CA ASN A 283 14.68 10.65 -12.93
C ASN A 283 14.26 11.64 -11.85
N HIS A 284 14.06 11.22 -10.60
CA HIS A 284 13.71 12.13 -9.49
C HIS A 284 12.42 12.96 -9.77
N LYS A 285 11.44 12.36 -10.46
CA LYS A 285 10.25 13.06 -10.99
C LYS A 285 8.95 12.32 -10.72
N ILE A 286 7.86 13.07 -10.64
CA ILE A 286 6.49 12.59 -10.77
C ILE A 286 5.96 12.99 -12.14
N ARG A 287 5.54 12.00 -12.94
CA ARG A 287 5.05 12.19 -14.31
C ARG A 287 3.54 11.96 -14.35
N ARG A 288 2.83 12.76 -15.14
CA ARG A 288 1.40 12.60 -15.45
C ARG A 288 1.28 12.09 -16.88
N VAL A 289 0.50 11.04 -17.09
CA VAL A 289 0.30 10.40 -18.41
C VAL A 289 -1.18 10.33 -18.75
N GLU A 290 -1.59 10.95 -19.85
CA GLU A 290 -2.97 10.89 -20.36
C GLU A 290 -3.25 9.52 -20.96
N VAL A 291 -4.21 8.77 -20.42
CA VAL A 291 -4.50 7.38 -20.83
C VAL A 291 -4.98 7.29 -22.28
N ALA A 292 -5.72 8.31 -22.74
CA ALA A 292 -6.31 8.31 -24.08
C ALA A 292 -5.31 8.64 -25.21
N THR A 293 -4.19 9.29 -24.91
CA THR A 293 -3.22 9.78 -25.92
C THR A 293 -1.81 9.25 -25.73
N GLY A 294 -1.44 8.77 -24.54
CA GLY A 294 -0.05 8.47 -24.18
C GLY A 294 0.81 9.73 -24.01
N GLU A 295 0.21 10.91 -23.81
CA GLU A 295 0.92 12.15 -23.55
C GLU A 295 1.49 12.17 -22.13
N VAL A 296 2.81 12.28 -22.01
CA VAL A 296 3.57 12.35 -20.77
C VAL A 296 4.02 13.78 -20.52
N THR A 297 3.71 14.28 -19.33
CA THR A 297 4.15 15.58 -18.81
C THR A 297 4.81 15.43 -17.44
N THR A 298 5.82 16.24 -17.14
CA THR A 298 6.39 16.32 -15.80
C THR A 298 5.45 17.13 -14.90
N LEU A 299 4.86 16.48 -13.90
CA LEU A 299 3.97 17.13 -12.92
C LEU A 299 4.79 17.84 -11.83
N ALA A 300 5.85 17.19 -11.35
CA ALA A 300 6.76 17.76 -10.35
C ALA A 300 8.14 17.09 -10.39
N GLY A 301 9.16 17.81 -9.92
CA GLY A 301 10.54 17.35 -9.78
C GLY A 301 11.48 17.95 -10.84
N SER A 302 12.56 18.58 -10.38
CA SER A 302 13.59 19.17 -11.25
C SER A 302 14.28 18.14 -12.15
N GLY A 303 14.47 16.92 -11.64
CA GLY A 303 15.35 15.90 -12.22
C GLY A 303 16.74 15.83 -11.59
N ALA A 304 17.07 16.77 -10.70
CA ALA A 304 18.21 16.69 -9.82
C ALA A 304 17.79 16.15 -8.45
N ASP A 305 18.63 15.28 -7.90
CA ASP A 305 18.56 14.78 -6.54
C ASP A 305 18.51 15.91 -5.50
N GLY A 306 17.69 15.74 -4.46
CA GLY A 306 17.45 16.74 -3.42
C GLY A 306 16.03 16.68 -2.86
N ASP A 307 15.73 17.51 -1.86
CA ASP A 307 14.52 17.40 -1.02
C ASP A 307 13.63 18.67 -0.98
N ALA A 308 13.91 19.65 -1.84
CA ALA A 308 13.24 20.94 -1.86
C ALA A 308 11.73 20.83 -2.16
N ASP A 309 10.93 21.54 -1.38
CA ASP A 309 9.53 21.85 -1.71
C ASP A 309 9.47 22.98 -2.76
N GLY A 310 8.43 22.98 -3.59
CA GLY A 310 8.31 23.91 -4.72
C GLY A 310 7.17 23.55 -5.66
N VAL A 311 7.02 24.29 -6.75
CA VAL A 311 6.02 24.01 -7.79
C VAL A 311 6.73 23.50 -9.03
N GLY A 312 6.27 22.37 -9.60
CA GLY A 312 6.80 21.83 -10.84
C GLY A 312 8.28 21.46 -10.73
N ASP A 313 9.12 22.08 -11.57
CA ASP A 313 10.57 21.86 -11.63
C ASP A 313 11.36 22.52 -10.48
N ALA A 314 10.74 23.39 -9.69
CA ALA A 314 11.36 23.93 -8.48
C ALA A 314 11.40 22.93 -7.31
N ALA A 315 10.55 21.90 -7.34
CA ALA A 315 10.59 20.82 -6.35
C ALA A 315 11.70 19.80 -6.67
N GLN A 316 12.20 19.11 -5.66
CA GLN A 316 13.18 18.02 -5.81
C GLN A 316 12.73 16.78 -5.04
N PHE A 317 13.11 15.60 -5.54
CA PHE A 317 12.87 14.29 -4.95
C PHE A 317 14.17 13.46 -4.98
N SER A 318 14.25 12.42 -4.17
CA SER A 318 15.33 11.45 -4.19
C SER A 318 14.74 10.04 -4.33
N TYR A 319 14.82 9.52 -5.55
CA TYR A 319 14.33 8.19 -5.92
C TYR A 319 12.87 7.91 -5.52
N PRO A 320 11.89 8.75 -5.92
CA PRO A 320 10.49 8.57 -5.53
C PRO A 320 9.97 7.19 -5.96
N ASN A 321 9.26 6.49 -5.06
CA ASN A 321 8.84 5.11 -5.28
C ASN A 321 7.31 4.94 -5.21
N GLY A 322 6.74 4.66 -4.03
CA GLY A 322 5.30 4.50 -3.89
C GLY A 322 4.54 5.81 -4.11
N ILE A 323 3.40 5.70 -4.78
CA ILE A 323 2.50 6.81 -5.05
C ILE A 323 1.04 6.40 -4.81
N SER A 324 0.27 7.27 -4.16
CA SER A 324 -1.17 7.09 -3.95
C SER A 324 -1.88 8.40 -4.27
N ILE A 325 -3.11 8.33 -4.79
CA ILE A 325 -3.92 9.50 -5.15
C ILE A 325 -5.12 9.61 -4.23
N SER A 326 -5.50 10.85 -3.88
CA SER A 326 -6.69 11.11 -3.08
C SER A 326 -7.97 10.66 -3.80
N PRO A 327 -9.02 10.26 -3.06
CA PRO A 327 -10.29 9.80 -3.63
C PRO A 327 -10.99 10.83 -4.54
N ASP A 328 -10.71 12.12 -4.36
CA ASP A 328 -11.21 13.23 -5.18
C ASP A 328 -10.29 13.58 -6.38
N GLY A 329 -9.15 12.90 -6.52
CA GLY A 329 -8.15 13.15 -7.57
C GLY A 329 -7.32 14.43 -7.40
N SER A 330 -7.47 15.18 -6.29
CA SER A 330 -6.86 16.50 -6.13
C SER A 330 -5.39 16.48 -5.70
N ALA A 331 -4.93 15.42 -5.04
CA ALA A 331 -3.58 15.33 -4.49
C ALA A 331 -2.97 13.92 -4.62
N LEU A 332 -1.67 13.89 -4.86
CA LEU A 332 -0.84 12.69 -4.78
C LEU A 332 -0.04 12.70 -3.49
N PHE A 333 0.24 11.52 -2.98
CA PHE A 333 1.11 11.29 -1.84
C PHE A 333 2.21 10.34 -2.27
N VAL A 334 3.45 10.79 -2.07
CA VAL A 334 4.66 10.19 -2.62
C VAL A 334 5.56 9.76 -1.46
N ALA A 335 6.00 8.51 -1.50
CA ALA A 335 7.12 8.03 -0.70
C ALA A 335 8.42 8.46 -1.39
N ASP A 336 9.07 9.47 -0.81
CA ASP A 336 10.31 10.08 -1.31
C ASP A 336 11.48 9.37 -0.61
N TYR A 337 11.87 8.26 -1.21
CA TYR A 337 12.50 7.11 -0.58
C TYR A 337 13.87 7.44 0.05
N GLU A 338 14.84 7.93 -0.74
CA GLU A 338 16.17 8.27 -0.22
C GLU A 338 16.18 9.60 0.57
N ASN A 339 15.19 10.48 0.36
CA ASN A 339 15.00 11.66 1.21
C ASN A 339 14.38 11.32 2.57
N HIS A 340 13.82 10.12 2.71
CA HIS A 340 13.10 9.68 3.92
C HIS A 340 11.92 10.60 4.29
N LYS A 341 11.17 11.04 3.27
CA LYS A 341 10.03 11.96 3.43
C LYS A 341 8.75 11.41 2.83
N ILE A 342 7.64 11.94 3.31
CA ILE A 342 6.31 11.80 2.70
C ILE A 342 5.92 13.15 2.13
N ARG A 343 5.77 13.22 0.81
CA ARG A 343 5.52 14.45 0.07
C ARG A 343 4.09 14.44 -0.46
N ARG A 344 3.39 15.57 -0.36
CA ARG A 344 2.09 15.80 -0.99
C ARG A 344 2.30 16.65 -2.25
N VAL A 345 1.77 16.21 -3.38
CA VAL A 345 1.75 16.95 -4.65
C VAL A 345 0.32 17.32 -5.01
N GLU A 346 0.02 18.59 -5.24
CA GLU A 346 -1.27 19.02 -5.77
C GLU A 346 -1.35 18.75 -7.28
N VAL A 347 -2.34 17.96 -7.72
CA VAL A 347 -2.46 17.49 -9.11
C VAL A 347 -2.71 18.63 -10.10
N ALA A 348 -3.44 19.66 -9.68
CA ALA A 348 -3.81 20.79 -10.54
C ALA A 348 -2.66 21.80 -10.80
N THR A 349 -1.64 21.83 -9.94
CA THR A 349 -0.60 22.88 -9.94
C THR A 349 0.83 22.32 -10.01
N GLY A 350 1.05 21.06 -9.65
CA GLY A 350 2.38 20.51 -9.43
C GLY A 350 3.05 21.02 -8.15
N ALA A 351 2.30 21.64 -7.23
CA ALA A 351 2.85 22.14 -5.96
C ALA A 351 3.16 20.98 -5.00
N VAL A 352 4.44 20.85 -4.64
CA VAL A 352 4.99 19.86 -3.71
C VAL A 352 5.19 20.48 -2.34
N THR A 353 4.71 19.78 -1.32
CA THR A 353 4.90 20.13 0.10
C THR A 353 5.34 18.88 0.88
N THR A 354 6.27 19.02 1.80
CA THR A 354 6.62 17.97 2.76
C THR A 354 5.48 17.85 3.76
N LEU A 355 4.87 16.67 3.84
CA LEU A 355 3.81 16.37 4.80
C LEU A 355 4.40 15.88 6.12
N ALA A 356 5.46 15.05 6.04
CA ALA A 356 6.25 14.62 7.19
C ALA A 356 7.63 14.09 6.77
N GLY A 357 8.58 14.10 7.72
CA GLY A 357 9.93 13.57 7.54
C GLY A 357 10.99 14.67 7.49
N GLY A 358 11.82 14.76 8.52
CA GLY A 358 12.89 15.78 8.64
C GLY A 358 14.13 15.56 7.75
N GLY A 359 14.08 14.69 6.74
CA GLY A 359 15.18 14.44 5.80
C GLY A 359 16.32 13.54 6.31
N GLY A 360 16.31 13.15 7.59
CA GLY A 360 17.32 12.27 8.19
C GLY A 360 16.76 10.89 8.53
N ALA A 361 17.53 9.84 8.22
CA ALA A 361 17.17 8.46 8.52
C ALA A 361 16.96 8.26 10.03
N GLY A 362 15.79 7.75 10.42
CA GLY A 362 15.49 7.45 11.81
C GLY A 362 14.01 7.11 12.03
N GLY A 363 13.69 6.52 13.18
CA GLY A 363 12.34 6.01 13.48
C GLY A 363 11.52 6.87 14.44
N ALA A 364 11.86 8.14 14.64
CA ALA A 364 11.18 9.02 15.59
C ALA A 364 9.76 9.42 15.14
N ASP A 365 8.82 9.43 16.08
CA ASP A 365 7.48 10.02 15.90
C ASP A 365 7.49 11.53 16.14
N GLY A 366 6.55 12.23 15.54
CA GLY A 366 6.46 13.68 15.61
C GLY A 366 5.42 14.26 14.66
N VAL A 367 5.41 15.58 14.53
CA VAL A 367 4.58 16.30 13.56
C VAL A 367 5.48 16.93 12.50
N GLY A 368 5.17 16.73 11.23
CA GLY A 368 5.94 17.26 10.11
C GLY A 368 7.40 16.79 10.14
N ASP A 369 8.33 17.74 10.10
CA ASP A 369 9.79 17.49 10.09
C ASP A 369 10.34 16.92 11.41
N ALA A 370 9.56 16.97 12.51
CA ALA A 370 9.96 16.32 13.76
C ALA A 370 9.82 14.79 13.70
N ALA A 371 9.02 14.27 12.77
CA ALA A 371 8.99 12.85 12.46
C ALA A 371 10.18 12.48 11.57
N GLN A 372 10.66 11.24 11.71
CA GLN A 372 11.71 10.66 10.88
C GLN A 372 11.20 9.38 10.25
N PHE A 373 11.67 9.07 9.04
CA PHE A 373 11.48 7.80 8.35
C PHE A 373 12.85 7.23 7.96
N CYS A 374 12.90 6.03 7.41
CA CYS A 374 14.07 5.43 6.81
C CYS A 374 13.61 4.66 5.58
N CYS A 375 13.95 5.16 4.40
CA CYS A 375 13.64 4.53 3.11
C CYS A 375 12.14 4.16 2.94
N PRO A 376 11.16 5.08 3.15
CA PRO A 376 9.74 4.76 3.00
C PRO A 376 9.44 4.35 1.56
N ILE A 377 8.68 3.26 1.36
CA ILE A 377 8.47 2.67 0.04
C ILE A 377 7.00 2.63 -0.38
N GLY A 378 6.15 1.91 0.37
CA GLY A 378 4.72 1.79 0.08
C GLY A 378 3.90 2.88 0.78
N ILE A 379 2.87 3.40 0.10
CA ILE A 379 1.97 4.41 0.64
C ILE A 379 0.53 4.18 0.15
N ALA A 380 -0.45 4.28 1.05
CA ALA A 380 -1.87 4.28 0.69
C ALA A 380 -2.66 5.31 1.52
N ILE A 381 -3.57 6.02 0.87
CA ILE A 381 -4.52 6.93 1.51
C ILE A 381 -5.82 6.20 1.90
N SER A 382 -6.56 6.70 2.89
CA SER A 382 -7.94 6.27 3.10
C SER A 382 -8.89 6.68 1.97
N PRO A 383 -9.98 5.93 1.79
CA PRO A 383 -11.19 6.37 1.07
C PRO A 383 -11.83 7.67 1.59
N ASP A 384 -11.59 8.08 2.85
CA ASP A 384 -12.01 9.38 3.38
C ASP A 384 -11.01 10.52 3.07
N GLY A 385 -9.89 10.21 2.42
CA GLY A 385 -8.81 11.13 2.07
C GLY A 385 -8.00 11.69 3.26
N GLY A 386 -8.28 11.25 4.48
CA GLY A 386 -7.86 11.95 5.69
C GLY A 386 -6.65 11.40 6.43
N ALA A 387 -6.14 10.22 6.10
CA ALA A 387 -4.89 9.71 6.67
C ALA A 387 -4.16 8.81 5.67
N LEU A 388 -2.84 8.73 5.83
CA LEU A 388 -1.96 7.89 5.04
C LEU A 388 -1.39 6.78 5.90
N PHE A 389 -1.19 5.62 5.29
CA PHE A 389 -0.36 4.56 5.84
C PHE A 389 0.87 4.37 4.99
N VAL A 390 2.01 4.36 5.67
CA VAL A 390 3.35 4.37 5.07
C VAL A 390 4.13 3.17 5.57
N ALA A 391 4.63 2.38 4.63
CA ALA A 391 5.64 1.36 4.87
C ALA A 391 7.02 2.02 5.00
N ASP A 392 7.45 2.20 6.24
CA ASP A 392 8.71 2.81 6.66
C ASP A 392 9.78 1.72 6.72
N TYR A 393 10.17 1.27 5.52
CA TYR A 393 10.81 -0.02 5.25
C TYR A 393 12.15 -0.20 5.97
N GLY A 394 13.05 0.80 5.90
CA GLY A 394 14.36 0.74 6.54
C GLY A 394 14.33 0.88 8.06
N ASN A 395 13.20 1.34 8.64
CA ASN A 395 12.97 1.37 10.08
C ASN A 395 12.28 0.11 10.61
N HIS A 396 11.80 -0.77 9.73
CA HIS A 396 10.94 -1.89 10.10
C HIS A 396 9.69 -1.38 10.84
N LYS A 397 8.92 -0.49 10.19
CA LYS A 397 7.80 0.22 10.82
C LYS A 397 6.62 0.50 9.90
N ILE A 398 5.49 0.77 10.55
CA ILE A 398 4.28 1.31 9.94
C ILE A 398 3.87 2.60 10.61
N ARG A 399 3.69 3.61 9.77
CA ARG A 399 3.46 4.99 10.20
C ARG A 399 2.12 5.43 9.65
N ARG A 400 1.29 5.96 10.54
CA ARG A 400 0.08 6.70 10.19
C ARG A 400 0.45 8.18 10.14
N VAL A 401 0.07 8.88 9.07
CA VAL A 401 0.31 10.32 8.82
C VAL A 401 -1.01 11.05 8.59
#